data_AF-A0A7V5C4W0-F1
#
_entry.id   AF-A0A7V5C4W0-F1
#
_cell.length_a   1.000
_cell.length_b   1.000
_cell.length_c   1.000
_cell.angle_alpha   90.00
_cell.angle_beta   90.00
_cell.angle_gamma   90.00
#
_symmetry.space_group_name_H-M   'P 1'
#
loop_
_entity.id
_entity.type
_entity.pdbx_description
1 polymer ?
#
loop_
_entity_poly.entity_id
_entity_poly.type
_entity_poly.pdbx_seq_one_letter_code
_entity_poly.pdbx_strand_id
1 'polypeptide(L)'
;MAREKDTNEMINVCYDQGTDILTFSFTERPRPAIAEEAADEVWVRYDPETHKVITTDILNFSHRVRAAFGESLTYAERTDSDVLESLHGLPLQVCPHQSL
;
A
#
# COMPACT_ATOMS: atom_id res chain seq x y z
N MET A 1 0.24 -20.87 23.39
CA MET A 1 -0.89 -20.41 22.54
C MET A 1 -0.29 -19.61 21.38
N ALA A 2 0.11 -20.27 20.30
CA ALA A 2 0.60 -19.59 19.11
C ALA A 2 -0.62 -19.24 18.25
N ARG A 3 -0.91 -17.95 18.09
CA ARG A 3 -1.96 -17.47 17.19
C ARG A 3 -1.34 -17.57 15.79
N GLU A 4 -1.73 -18.59 15.03
CA GLU A 4 -1.48 -18.64 13.59
C GLU A 4 -2.02 -17.33 13.01
N LYS A 5 -1.09 -16.49 12.52
CA LYS A 5 -1.45 -15.31 11.75
C LYS A 5 -1.91 -15.83 10.39
N ASP A 6 -3.17 -15.66 10.07
CA ASP A 6 -3.63 -15.64 8.67
C ASP A 6 -2.95 -14.43 7.99
N THR A 7 -1.70 -14.62 7.59
CA THR A 7 -0.95 -13.70 6.72
C THR A 7 -1.25 -14.08 5.28
N ASN A 8 -2.38 -13.62 4.74
CA ASN A 8 -2.61 -13.48 3.30
C ASN A 8 -4.01 -12.85 3.08
N GLU A 9 -4.25 -11.86 2.23
CA GLU A 9 -3.48 -11.35 1.09
C GLU A 9 -3.61 -9.83 1.05
N MET A 10 -2.48 -9.12 0.96
CA MET A 10 -2.51 -7.77 0.42
C MET A 10 -2.91 -7.89 -1.04
N ILE A 11 -4.10 -7.40 -1.38
CA ILE A 11 -4.72 -7.65 -2.69
C ILE A 11 -4.20 -6.65 -3.71
N ASN A 12 -4.00 -5.40 -3.31
CA ASN A 12 -3.54 -4.36 -4.22
C ASN A 12 -2.70 -3.29 -3.51
N VAL A 13 -1.80 -2.68 -4.26
CA VAL A 13 -1.03 -1.50 -3.88
C VAL A 13 -1.15 -0.49 -5.01
N CYS A 14 -1.65 0.70 -4.69
CA CYS A 14 -1.86 1.78 -5.64
C CYS A 14 -1.14 3.04 -5.15
N TYR A 15 -0.35 3.67 -6.02
CA TYR A 15 0.19 5.00 -5.76
C TYR A 15 -0.48 6.01 -6.68
N ASP A 16 -1.18 6.97 -6.10
CA ASP A 16 -1.74 8.12 -6.82
C ASP A 16 -0.77 9.30 -6.72
N GLN A 17 -0.09 9.60 -7.83
CA GLN A 17 0.86 10.70 -7.93
C GLN A 17 0.18 12.08 -7.85
N GLY A 18 -1.10 12.20 -8.22
CA GLY A 18 -1.83 13.46 -8.19
C GLY A 18 -2.15 13.93 -6.78
N THR A 19 -2.40 12.98 -5.87
CA THR A 19 -2.68 13.24 -4.45
C THR A 19 -1.49 12.91 -3.53
N ASP A 20 -0.43 12.30 -4.06
CA ASP A 20 0.74 11.81 -3.33
C ASP A 20 0.37 10.80 -2.21
N ILE A 21 -0.50 9.85 -2.54
CA ILE A 21 -1.01 8.84 -1.61
C ILE A 21 -0.66 7.43 -2.09
N LEU A 22 -0.06 6.63 -1.22
CA LEU A 22 0.11 5.19 -1.40
C LEU A 22 -0.98 4.44 -0.60
N THR A 23 -1.85 3.72 -1.29
CA THR A 23 -2.92 2.92 -0.71
C THR A 23 -2.63 1.43 -0.82
N PHE A 24 -2.65 0.75 0.32
CA PHE A 24 -2.72 -0.70 0.44
C PHE A 24 -4.17 -1.12 0.59
N SER A 25 -4.63 -2.06 -0.24
CA SER A 25 -5.98 -2.64 -0.16
C SER A 25 -5.93 -4.12 0.21
N PHE A 26 -6.75 -4.50 1.19
CA PHE A 26 -6.83 -5.86 1.71
C PHE A 26 -8.18 -6.54 1.38
N THR A 27 -9.00 -5.89 0.56
CA THR A 27 -10.30 -6.41 0.10
C THR A 27 -10.42 -6.30 -1.42
N GLU A 28 -11.00 -7.31 -2.09
CA GLU A 28 -11.15 -7.36 -3.56
C GLU A 28 -12.04 -6.24 -4.13
N ARG A 29 -12.95 -5.71 -3.32
CA ARG A 29 -13.92 -4.69 -3.74
C ARG A 29 -14.01 -3.59 -2.68
N PRO A 30 -14.26 -2.33 -3.08
CA PRO A 30 -14.59 -1.26 -2.15
C PRO A 30 -15.80 -1.63 -1.29
N ARG A 31 -15.74 -1.30 0.00
CA ARG A 31 -16.80 -1.57 0.99
C ARG A 31 -16.89 -0.41 1.99
N PRO A 32 -18.04 -0.25 2.69
CA PRO A 32 -18.15 0.72 3.77
C PRO A 32 -17.07 0.48 4.83
N ALA A 33 -16.43 1.56 5.28
CA ALA A 33 -15.35 1.49 6.24
C ALA A 33 -15.33 2.73 7.15
N ILE A 34 -14.77 2.56 8.33
CA ILE A 34 -14.46 3.65 9.27
C ILE A 34 -12.98 3.97 9.13
N ALA A 35 -12.65 5.25 8.93
CA ALA A 35 -11.27 5.71 8.85
C ALA A 35 -10.78 6.19 10.22
N GLU A 36 -9.60 5.74 10.62
CA GLU A 36 -8.91 6.20 11.82
C GLU A 36 -7.47 6.59 11.46
N GLU A 37 -6.97 7.64 12.09
CA GLU A 37 -5.57 8.03 11.99
C GLU A 37 -4.73 7.11 12.89
N ALA A 38 -3.84 6.33 12.28
CA ALA A 38 -3.01 5.36 13.01
C ALA A 38 -1.64 5.94 13.38
N ALA A 39 -1.15 6.89 12.57
CA ALA A 39 0.05 7.66 12.82
C ALA A 39 -0.01 8.96 12.00
N ASP A 40 0.94 9.85 12.21
CA ASP A 40 1.07 11.09 11.43
C ASP A 40 1.06 10.78 9.93
N GLU A 41 0.06 11.32 9.24
CA GLU A 41 -0.23 11.15 7.81
C GLU A 41 -0.39 9.69 7.35
N VAL A 42 -0.81 8.80 8.26
CA VAL A 42 -1.16 7.40 7.97
C VAL A 42 -2.57 7.12 8.46
N TRP A 43 -3.44 6.74 7.53
CA TRP A 43 -4.84 6.43 7.79
C TRP A 43 -5.12 4.95 7.57
N VAL A 44 -5.86 4.34 8.48
CA VAL A 44 -6.30 2.96 8.36
C VAL A 44 -7.81 2.93 8.32
N ARG A 45 -8.36 2.21 7.33
CA ARG A 45 -9.79 1.97 7.22
C ARG A 45 -10.11 0.58 7.71
N TYR A 46 -11.12 0.47 8.57
CA TYR A 46 -11.57 -0.78 9.17
C TYR A 46 -13.00 -1.12 8.77
N ASP A 47 -13.27 -2.41 8.66
CA ASP A 47 -14.61 -2.95 8.59
C ASP A 47 -15.32 -2.71 9.94
N PRO A 48 -16.49 -2.04 9.95
CA PRO A 48 -17.14 -1.62 11.19
C PRO A 48 -17.70 -2.78 12.02
N GLU A 49 -17.92 -3.96 11.42
CA GLU A 49 -18.51 -5.11 12.11
C GLU A 49 -17.42 -6.03 12.68
N THR A 50 -16.37 -6.27 11.89
CA THR A 50 -15.32 -7.25 12.20
C THR A 50 -14.03 -6.63 12.72
N HIS A 51 -13.90 -5.30 12.63
CA HIS A 51 -12.67 -4.55 12.91
C HIS A 51 -11.45 -5.03 12.10
N LYS A 52 -11.67 -5.69 10.96
CA LYS A 52 -10.59 -6.08 10.04
C LYS A 52 -10.15 -4.85 9.23
N VAL A 53 -8.86 -4.76 8.94
CA VAL A 53 -8.32 -3.69 8.09
C VAL A 53 -8.79 -3.90 6.65
N ILE A 54 -9.33 -2.84 6.04
CA ILE A 54 -9.76 -2.78 4.63
C ILE A 54 -8.71 -2.06 3.79
N THR A 55 -8.27 -0.87 4.20
CA THR A 55 -7.17 -0.16 3.53
C THR A 55 -6.21 0.51 4.50
N THR A 56 -5.00 0.81 4.01
CA THR A 56 -4.06 1.71 4.67
C THR A 56 -3.57 2.72 3.66
N ASP A 57 -3.78 4.00 3.95
CA ASP A 57 -3.30 5.12 3.13
C ASP A 57 -2.10 5.77 3.81
N ILE A 58 -1.04 5.96 3.03
CA ILE A 58 0.14 6.71 3.42
C ILE A 58 0.16 7.99 2.59
N LEU A 59 -0.02 9.12 3.26
CA LEU A 59 -0.06 10.44 2.65
C LEU A 59 1.37 11.01 2.54
N ASN A 60 1.54 11.98 1.64
CA ASN A 60 2.84 12.62 1.36
C ASN A 60 3.93 11.58 1.10
N PHE A 61 3.59 10.53 0.37
CA PHE A 61 4.45 9.36 0.23
C PHE A 61 5.78 9.71 -0.43
N SER A 62 5.77 10.58 -1.45
CA SER A 62 6.97 11.05 -2.12
C SER A 62 7.92 11.78 -1.17
N HIS A 63 7.39 12.58 -0.23
CA HIS A 63 8.18 13.26 0.78
C HIS A 63 8.82 12.26 1.75
N ARG A 64 8.06 11.25 2.20
CA ARG A 64 8.57 10.17 3.06
C ARG A 64 9.70 9.40 2.39
N VAL A 65 9.52 9.08 1.12
CA VAL A 65 10.52 8.40 0.31
C VAL A 65 11.78 9.26 0.18
N ARG A 66 11.66 10.55 -0.14
CA ARG A 66 12.82 11.47 -0.18
C ARG A 66 13.49 11.65 1.17
N ALA A 67 12.73 11.70 2.26
CA ALA A 67 13.27 11.81 3.61
C ALA A 67 14.06 10.55 4.00
N ALA A 68 13.60 9.37 3.59
CA ALA A 68 14.25 8.09 3.89
C ALA A 68 15.47 7.81 3.00
N PHE A 69 15.40 8.15 1.71
CA PHE A 69 16.40 7.75 0.71
C PHE A 69 17.20 8.91 0.10
N GLY A 70 16.90 10.16 0.48
CA GLY A 70 17.49 11.37 -0.10
C GLY A 70 16.75 11.88 -1.34
N GLU A 71 17.11 13.09 -1.81
CA GLU A 71 16.52 13.72 -3.00
C GLU A 71 16.86 12.97 -4.29
N SER A 72 18.07 12.40 -4.34
CA SER A 72 18.51 11.53 -5.43
C SER A 72 18.21 10.09 -5.05
N LEU A 73 16.97 9.66 -5.31
CA LEU A 73 16.63 8.26 -5.21
C LEU A 73 17.30 7.53 -6.39
N THR A 74 18.53 7.06 -6.17
CA THR A 74 19.21 6.23 -7.16
C THR A 74 18.56 4.87 -7.11
N TYR A 75 17.57 4.62 -7.98
CA TYR A 75 17.20 3.26 -8.32
C TYR A 75 18.45 2.62 -8.96
N ALA A 76 19.28 2.00 -8.14
CA ALA A 76 20.24 1.02 -8.64
C ALA A 76 19.37 -0.16 -9.03
N GLU A 77 18.97 -0.22 -10.30
CA GLU A 77 18.45 -1.44 -10.89
C GLU A 77 19.47 -2.54 -10.57
N ARG A 78 19.17 -3.35 -9.54
CA ARG A 78 19.91 -4.59 -9.35
C ARG A 78 19.36 -5.54 -10.39
N THR A 79 19.95 -5.49 -11.58
CA THR A 79 19.81 -6.49 -12.65
C THR A 79 20.46 -7.83 -12.27
N ASP A 80 20.54 -8.14 -10.98
CA ASP A 80 20.80 -9.50 -10.54
C ASP A 80 19.58 -10.31 -10.96
N SER A 81 19.73 -11.06 -12.06
CA SER A 81 18.64 -11.84 -12.69
C SER A 81 17.88 -12.68 -11.67
N ASP A 82 18.58 -13.19 -10.66
CA ASP A 82 18.02 -14.01 -9.57
C ASP A 82 16.94 -13.29 -8.74
N VAL A 83 17.03 -11.96 -8.59
CA VAL A 83 16.07 -11.16 -7.80
C VAL A 83 14.88 -10.73 -8.66
N LEU A 84 15.10 -10.36 -9.92
CA LEU A 84 14.02 -10.03 -10.86
C LEU A 84 13.16 -11.27 -11.17
N GLU A 85 13.79 -12.45 -11.30
CA GLU A 85 13.10 -13.73 -11.44
C GLU A 85 12.18 -14.01 -10.23
N SER A 86 12.58 -13.60 -9.03
CA SER A 86 11.78 -13.74 -7.80
C SER A 86 10.61 -12.75 -7.68
N LEU A 87 10.58 -11.69 -8.50
CA LEU A 87 9.52 -10.66 -8.54
C LEU A 87 8.47 -10.93 -9.62
N HIS A 88 8.60 -11.99 -10.43
CA HIS A 88 7.57 -12.47 -11.35
C HIS A 88 6.32 -12.91 -10.56
N GLY A 89 5.42 -11.96 -10.32
CA GLY A 89 4.17 -12.25 -9.61
C GLY A 89 3.45 -11.04 -9.02
N LEU A 90 4.06 -9.85 -9.03
CA LEU A 90 3.37 -8.64 -8.58
C LEU A 90 2.73 -7.92 -9.77
N PRO A 91 1.41 -8.07 -10.02
CA PRO A 91 0.72 -7.25 -10.99
C PRO A 91 0.72 -5.81 -10.48
N LEU A 92 1.51 -4.93 -11.11
CA LEU A 92 1.33 -3.49 -10.93
C LEU A 92 0.04 -3.11 -11.66
N GLN A 93 -1.09 -3.14 -10.94
CA GLN A 93 -2.36 -2.66 -11.45
C GLN A 93 -2.32 -1.13 -11.55
N VAL A 94 -2.47 -0.61 -12.78
CA VAL A 94 -2.71 0.81 -13.02
C VAL A 94 -4.05 1.16 -12.37
N CYS A 95 -4.06 2.11 -11.45
CA CYS A 95 -5.24 2.45 -10.69
C CYS A 95 -6.31 3.05 -11.61
N PRO A 96 -7.55 2.54 -11.60
CA PRO A 96 -8.64 3.21 -12.29
C PRO A 96 -8.91 4.54 -11.56
N HIS A 97 -8.91 5.63 -12.31
CA HIS A 97 -9.33 6.95 -11.86
C HIS A 97 -10.74 6.83 -11.26
N GLN A 98 -10.87 6.88 -9.93
CA GLN A 98 -12.19 7.04 -9.32
C GLN A 98 -12.54 8.52 -9.38
N SER A 99 -13.30 8.88 -10.40
CA SER A 99 -14.08 10.11 -10.39
C SER A 99 -15.05 10.06 -9.21
N LEU A 100 -14.99 11.10 -8.39
CA LEU A 100 -15.90 11.41 -7.27
C LEU A 100 -17.38 11.33 -7.68
#